data_AF-A0A539EEH6-F1
#
_entry.id   AF-A0A539EEH6-F1
#
_cell.length_a   1.000
_cell.length_b   1.000
_cell.length_c   1.000
_cell.angle_alpha   90.00
_cell.angle_beta   90.00
_cell.angle_gamma   90.00
#
_symmetry.space_group_name_H-M   'P 1'
#
loop_
_entity.id
_entity.type
_entity.pdbx_description
1 polymer ?
#
loop_
_entity_poly.entity_id
_entity_poly.type
_entity_poly.pdbx_seq_one_letter_code
_entity_poly.pdbx_strand_id
1 'polypeptide(L)'
;FNRISMGVQDFNADVQKAVNRIQPWEMTQATVTTARELGYGSVNIDLNPDRVALFNFAYLPEMVRHQRVLKPEQFPAPADKLAMLRRGIERLTGAGWVFIGMDHFARPDDELAVAQANGTLGRNFQGYTTRAGLDLFGFGVSAISQIGPTYSQNMKTLDTWRVAIESGSSPVWRGIELSEDDLVRRDLIMELMCQFELDRARFAARHGIDFDARFAPELLQLGSMADDGLVQVTPERITILPAGRLLVRNIAMTFDAYLSEGAARRYSRTV
;
A
#
# COMPACT_ATOMS: atom_id res chain seq x y z
N PHE A 1 14.27 -0.19 -19.68
CA PHE A 1 13.73 0.03 -18.33
C PHE A 1 14.59 1.08 -17.65
N ASN A 2 14.03 1.93 -16.79
CA ASN A 2 14.75 3.02 -16.10
C ASN A 2 14.57 3.00 -14.57
N ARG A 3 13.81 2.04 -14.05
CA ARG A 3 13.57 1.78 -12.63
C ARG A 3 13.58 0.29 -12.36
N ILE A 4 13.97 -0.11 -11.15
CA ILE A 4 14.00 -1.50 -10.71
C ILE A 4 13.64 -1.59 -9.22
N SER A 5 12.88 -2.62 -8.86
CA SER A 5 12.59 -2.97 -7.47
C SER A 5 13.11 -4.38 -7.22
N MET A 6 13.86 -4.56 -6.13
CA MET A 6 14.50 -5.83 -5.82
C MET A 6 14.07 -6.32 -4.44
N GLY A 7 13.57 -7.55 -4.37
CA GLY A 7 13.25 -8.18 -3.10
C GLY A 7 14.50 -8.74 -2.43
N VAL A 8 14.87 -8.20 -1.26
CA VAL A 8 15.90 -8.79 -0.38
C VAL A 8 15.25 -9.70 0.66
N GLN A 9 14.18 -9.20 1.27
CA GLN A 9 13.41 -9.82 2.36
C GLN A 9 14.14 -9.83 3.70
N ASP A 10 15.31 -10.48 3.79
CA ASP A 10 16.16 -10.50 4.99
C ASP A 10 17.59 -10.93 4.62
N PHE A 11 18.61 -10.49 5.35
CA PHE A 11 19.99 -10.95 5.23
C PHE A 11 20.37 -11.99 6.29
N ASN A 12 19.50 -12.26 7.25
CA ASN A 12 19.68 -13.31 8.24
C ASN A 12 19.62 -14.69 7.57
N ALA A 13 20.71 -15.44 7.65
CA ALA A 13 20.85 -16.74 6.99
C ALA A 13 19.81 -17.77 7.45
N ASP A 14 19.38 -17.73 8.72
CA ASP A 14 18.40 -18.67 9.26
C ASP A 14 16.98 -18.33 8.77
N VAL A 15 16.65 -17.04 8.66
CA VAL A 15 15.40 -16.58 8.03
C VAL A 15 15.37 -16.97 6.56
N GLN A 16 16.44 -16.72 5.81
CA GLN A 16 16.55 -17.08 4.40
C GLN A 16 16.37 -18.58 4.17
N LYS A 17 16.99 -19.43 5.01
CA LYS A 17 16.80 -20.88 4.98
C LYS A 17 15.35 -21.26 5.26
N ALA A 18 14.74 -20.67 6.29
CA ALA A 18 13.36 -20.98 6.68
C ALA A 18 12.35 -20.69 5.57
N VAL A 19 12.56 -19.62 4.79
CA VAL A 19 11.67 -19.23 3.67
C VAL A 19 12.12 -19.77 2.31
N ASN A 20 13.14 -20.63 2.28
CA ASN A 20 13.73 -21.20 1.07
C ASN A 20 14.16 -20.14 0.02
N ARG A 21 14.83 -19.07 0.48
CA ARG A 21 15.32 -17.97 -0.35
C ARG A 21 16.73 -17.56 0.07
N ILE A 22 17.71 -18.40 -0.27
CA ILE A 22 19.12 -18.06 -0.03
C ILE A 22 19.58 -17.02 -1.04
N GLN A 23 19.86 -15.82 -0.54
CA GLN A 23 20.31 -14.67 -1.33
C GLN A 23 21.41 -13.95 -0.53
N PRO A 24 22.69 -14.32 -0.74
CA PRO A 24 23.80 -13.70 -0.04
C PRO A 24 23.88 -12.20 -0.28
N TRP A 25 24.51 -11.51 0.67
CA TRP A 25 24.73 -10.06 0.61
C TRP A 25 25.45 -9.66 -0.68
N GLU A 26 26.51 -10.38 -1.03
CA GLU A 26 27.41 -10.08 -2.15
C GLU A 26 26.66 -10.13 -3.48
N MET A 27 25.75 -11.09 -3.64
CA MET A 27 24.89 -11.21 -4.83
C MET A 27 23.96 -9.99 -4.97
N THR A 28 23.39 -9.56 -3.85
CA THR A 28 22.49 -8.40 -3.82
C THR A 28 23.26 -7.12 -4.12
N GLN A 29 24.43 -6.94 -3.51
CA GLN A 29 25.31 -5.80 -3.71
C GLN A 29 25.81 -5.70 -5.16
N ALA A 30 26.23 -6.82 -5.76
CA ALA A 30 26.67 -6.86 -7.15
C ALA A 30 25.56 -6.38 -8.09
N THR A 31 24.33 -6.89 -7.90
CA THR A 31 23.18 -6.53 -8.74
C THR A 31 22.82 -5.05 -8.63
N VAL A 32 22.84 -4.48 -7.42
CA VAL A 32 22.60 -3.04 -7.21
C VAL A 32 23.67 -2.19 -7.89
N THR A 33 24.93 -2.61 -7.76
CA THR A 33 26.06 -1.89 -8.38
C THR A 33 25.90 -1.87 -9.89
N THR A 34 25.63 -3.03 -10.51
CA THR A 34 25.36 -3.13 -11.95
C THR A 34 24.18 -2.26 -12.38
N ALA A 35 23.08 -2.25 -11.62
CA ALA A 35 21.91 -1.43 -11.97
C ALA A 35 22.25 0.07 -11.99
N ARG A 36 23.08 0.54 -11.05
CA ARG A 36 23.54 1.94 -11.00
C ARG A 36 24.48 2.28 -12.13
N GLU A 37 25.43 1.41 -12.44
CA GLU A 37 26.34 1.56 -13.58
C GLU A 37 25.59 1.65 -14.91
N LEU A 38 24.46 0.95 -15.02
CA LEU A 38 23.56 1.00 -16.18
C LEU A 38 22.60 2.22 -16.17
N GLY A 39 22.69 3.10 -15.17
CA GLY A 39 21.91 4.35 -15.11
C GLY A 39 20.46 4.18 -14.66
N TYR A 40 20.10 3.11 -13.94
CA TYR A 40 18.78 3.01 -13.32
C TYR A 40 18.62 4.05 -12.21
N GLY A 41 17.56 4.85 -12.27
CA GLY A 41 17.13 5.73 -11.18
C GLY A 41 16.10 5.05 -10.28
N SER A 42 15.92 5.57 -9.06
CA SER A 42 14.92 5.10 -8.09
C SER A 42 15.04 3.59 -7.79
N VAL A 43 16.26 3.12 -7.47
CA VAL A 43 16.49 1.72 -7.09
C VAL A 43 15.89 1.46 -5.71
N ASN A 44 14.87 0.59 -5.65
CA ASN A 44 14.20 0.21 -4.39
C ASN A 44 14.82 -1.09 -3.83
N ILE A 45 15.59 -0.98 -2.74
CA ILE A 45 16.33 -2.08 -2.09
C ILE A 45 16.78 -1.69 -0.66
N ASP A 46 17.37 -2.56 0.16
CA ASP A 46 17.89 -2.20 1.49
C ASP A 46 19.36 -1.70 1.50
N LEU A 47 20.00 -1.60 0.32
CA LEU A 47 21.43 -1.27 0.14
C LEU A 47 21.68 0.18 -0.33
N ASN A 48 21.56 1.15 0.58
CA ASN A 48 21.59 2.60 0.29
C ASN A 48 20.65 3.02 -0.87
N PRO A 49 19.40 2.54 -0.91
CA PRO A 49 18.50 2.77 -2.03
C PRO A 49 18.03 4.21 -2.16
N ASP A 50 17.27 4.46 -3.21
CA ASP A 50 16.44 5.66 -3.29
C ASP A 50 15.11 5.46 -2.54
N ARG A 51 14.62 4.21 -2.46
CA ARG A 51 13.38 3.81 -1.78
C ARG A 51 13.52 2.52 -0.97
N VAL A 52 12.79 2.41 0.14
CA VAL A 52 12.66 1.17 0.93
C VAL A 52 11.18 0.85 1.08
N ALA A 53 10.83 -0.43 0.96
CA ALA A 53 9.51 -0.94 1.34
C ALA A 53 9.66 -2.00 2.44
N LEU A 54 9.32 -1.63 3.69
CA LEU A 54 9.46 -2.47 4.88
C LEU A 54 8.12 -3.11 5.25
N PHE A 55 7.82 -4.26 4.68
CA PHE A 55 6.52 -4.92 4.85
C PHE A 55 6.42 -5.75 6.14
N ASN A 56 5.23 -5.75 6.75
CA ASN A 56 4.85 -6.77 7.72
C ASN A 56 4.52 -8.09 7.01
N PHE A 57 5.09 -9.20 7.49
CA PHE A 57 4.82 -10.53 6.92
C PHE A 57 3.41 -11.03 7.27
N ALA A 58 2.58 -11.24 6.24
CA ALA A 58 1.25 -11.81 6.37
C ALA A 58 1.31 -13.35 6.34
N TYR A 59 1.13 -13.98 7.49
CA TYR A 59 1.07 -15.44 7.64
C TYR A 59 -0.38 -15.94 7.45
N LEU A 60 -0.64 -16.58 6.32
CA LEU A 60 -1.95 -17.06 5.86
C LEU A 60 -1.84 -18.47 5.25
N PRO A 61 -1.44 -19.48 6.04
CA PRO A 61 -1.09 -20.83 5.55
C PRO A 61 -2.25 -21.60 4.90
N GLU A 62 -3.49 -21.19 5.17
CA GLU A 62 -4.69 -21.78 4.55
C GLU A 62 -4.85 -21.35 3.09
N MET A 63 -4.48 -20.10 2.77
CA MET A 63 -4.56 -19.56 1.41
C MET A 63 -3.24 -19.75 0.66
N VAL A 64 -2.10 -19.65 1.38
CA VAL A 64 -0.76 -19.67 0.81
C VAL A 64 -0.04 -20.94 1.24
N ARG A 65 -0.28 -22.04 0.52
CA ARG A 65 0.14 -23.40 0.93
C ARG A 65 1.63 -23.53 1.25
N HIS A 66 2.51 -22.82 0.54
CA HIS A 66 3.96 -22.91 0.79
C HIS A 66 4.36 -22.34 2.16
N GLN A 67 3.54 -21.49 2.78
CA GLN A 67 3.81 -20.97 4.13
C GLN A 67 3.62 -22.04 5.22
N ARG A 68 2.95 -23.17 4.92
CA ARG A 68 2.70 -24.26 5.90
C ARG A 68 3.97 -24.91 6.44
N VAL A 69 5.11 -24.73 5.78
CA VAL A 69 6.42 -25.20 6.25
C VAL A 69 6.92 -24.36 7.44
N LEU A 70 6.44 -23.12 7.57
CA LEU A 70 6.77 -22.22 8.66
C LEU A 70 5.87 -22.55 9.87
N LYS A 71 6.47 -22.63 11.05
CA LYS A 71 5.75 -22.93 12.28
C LYS A 71 5.41 -21.63 13.03
N PRO A 72 4.20 -21.50 13.60
CA PRO A 72 3.77 -20.28 14.32
C PRO A 72 4.77 -19.79 15.38
N GLU A 73 5.48 -20.71 16.05
CA GLU A 73 6.42 -20.41 17.13
C GLU A 73 7.74 -19.79 16.62
N GLN A 74 8.01 -19.86 15.31
CA GLN A 74 9.17 -19.22 14.68
C GLN A 74 8.95 -17.73 14.43
N PHE A 75 7.72 -17.24 14.55
CA PHE A 75 7.42 -15.84 14.31
C PHE A 75 7.62 -15.00 15.57
N PRO A 76 8.11 -13.76 15.44
CA PRO A 76 8.19 -12.83 16.55
C PRO A 76 6.79 -12.55 17.12
N ALA A 77 6.73 -12.34 18.44
CA ALA A 77 5.48 -11.96 19.11
C ALA A 77 4.99 -10.59 18.59
N PRO A 78 3.68 -10.27 18.73
CA PRO A 78 3.15 -8.99 18.25
C PRO A 78 3.89 -7.76 18.79
N ALA A 79 4.28 -7.76 20.06
CA ALA A 79 5.05 -6.69 20.67
C ALA A 79 6.44 -6.53 20.03
N ASP A 80 7.11 -7.64 19.72
CA ASP A 80 8.41 -7.62 19.04
C ASP A 80 8.29 -7.09 17.61
N LYS A 81 7.22 -7.47 16.88
CA LYS A 81 6.95 -6.93 15.54
C LYS A 81 6.78 -5.41 15.57
N LEU A 82 6.05 -4.89 16.55
CA LEU A 82 5.88 -3.45 16.72
C LEU A 82 7.21 -2.76 17.07
N ALA A 83 8.01 -3.37 17.95
CA ALA A 83 9.34 -2.87 18.29
C ALA A 83 10.28 -2.87 17.08
N MET A 84 10.24 -3.91 16.25
CA MET A 84 10.99 -3.99 14.98
C MET A 84 10.56 -2.91 14.01
N LEU A 85 9.25 -2.72 13.80
CA LEU A 85 8.70 -1.67 12.92
C LEU A 85 9.16 -0.28 13.39
N ARG A 86 8.98 0.02 14.68
CA ARG A 86 9.44 1.28 15.28
C ARG A 86 10.93 1.51 15.04
N ARG A 87 11.76 0.51 15.32
CA ARG A 87 13.22 0.61 15.14
C ARG A 87 13.61 0.78 13.67
N GLY A 88 12.87 0.14 12.75
CA GLY A 88 13.03 0.31 11.31
C GLY A 88 12.74 1.75 10.88
N ILE A 89 11.61 2.31 11.31
CA ILE A 89 11.24 3.71 11.06
C ILE A 89 12.31 4.65 11.61
N GLU A 90 12.67 4.53 12.90
CA GLU A 90 13.67 5.39 13.56
C GLU A 90 15.03 5.35 12.85
N ARG A 91 15.47 4.17 12.39
CA ARG A 91 16.73 4.04 11.65
C ARG A 91 16.68 4.68 10.28
N LEU A 92 15.60 4.45 9.52
CA LEU A 92 15.46 5.00 8.18
C LEU A 92 15.32 6.52 8.22
N THR A 93 14.47 7.04 9.11
CA THR A 93 14.30 8.49 9.26
C THR A 93 15.54 9.16 9.84
N GLY A 94 16.19 8.54 10.83
CA GLY A 94 17.47 9.01 11.37
C GLY A 94 18.60 9.02 10.33
N ALA A 95 18.51 8.18 9.29
CA ALA A 95 19.43 8.16 8.15
C ALA A 95 19.00 9.08 6.99
N GLY A 96 17.90 9.83 7.14
CA GLY A 96 17.46 10.87 6.20
C GLY A 96 16.35 10.46 5.23
N TRP A 97 15.78 9.26 5.32
CA TRP A 97 14.63 8.87 4.50
C TRP A 97 13.34 9.49 5.04
N VAL A 98 12.46 9.89 4.14
CA VAL A 98 11.10 10.34 4.43
C VAL A 98 10.18 9.13 4.48
N PHE A 99 9.37 9.03 5.53
CA PHE A 99 8.28 8.05 5.61
C PHE A 99 7.12 8.51 4.73
N ILE A 100 6.99 7.91 3.54
CA ILE A 100 5.95 8.22 2.57
C ILE A 100 4.60 7.68 3.03
N GLY A 101 4.58 6.48 3.62
CA GLY A 101 3.39 5.94 4.24
C GLY A 101 3.22 4.44 4.11
N MET A 102 2.35 3.90 4.97
CA MET A 102 2.21 2.47 5.23
C MET A 102 3.58 1.83 5.56
N ASP A 103 4.24 1.33 4.53
CA ASP A 103 5.46 0.54 4.58
C ASP A 103 6.60 1.18 3.75
N HIS A 104 6.37 2.34 3.12
CA HIS A 104 7.26 2.94 2.12
C HIS A 104 8.04 4.14 2.65
N PHE A 105 9.33 4.17 2.30
CA PHE A 105 10.25 5.25 2.57
C PHE A 105 10.97 5.66 1.29
N ALA A 106 11.29 6.94 1.15
CA ALA A 106 12.03 7.46 0.00
C ALA A 106 13.01 8.56 0.44
N ARG A 107 14.02 8.85 -0.36
CA ARG A 107 14.86 10.03 -0.11
C ARG A 107 14.02 11.33 -0.21
N PRO A 108 14.42 12.42 0.47
CA PRO A 108 13.68 13.69 0.43
C PRO A 108 13.55 14.29 -0.98
N ASP A 109 14.52 14.04 -1.85
CA ASP A 109 14.57 14.48 -3.24
C ASP A 109 13.91 13.49 -4.23
N ASP A 110 13.44 12.33 -3.76
CA ASP A 110 12.69 11.40 -4.59
C ASP A 110 11.33 12.01 -4.98
N GLU A 111 10.92 11.75 -6.22
CA GLU A 111 9.65 12.25 -6.77
C GLU A 111 8.42 11.92 -5.91
N LEU A 112 8.41 10.83 -5.11
CA LEU A 112 7.28 10.50 -4.23
C LEU A 112 7.23 11.41 -3.01
N ALA A 113 8.39 11.72 -2.41
CA ALA A 113 8.47 12.64 -1.29
C ALA A 113 8.05 14.05 -1.73
N VAL A 114 8.53 14.48 -2.91
CA VAL A 114 8.15 15.76 -3.52
C VAL A 114 6.66 15.80 -3.85
N ALA A 115 6.10 14.74 -4.44
CA ALA A 115 4.68 14.67 -4.75
C ALA A 115 3.81 14.69 -3.49
N GLN A 116 4.23 14.04 -2.41
CA GLN A 116 3.52 14.08 -1.13
C GLN A 116 3.52 15.47 -0.53
N ALA A 117 4.68 16.13 -0.48
CA ALA A 117 4.80 17.50 0.03
C ALA A 117 3.95 18.51 -0.76
N ASN A 118 3.74 18.27 -2.06
CA ASN A 118 2.92 19.10 -2.94
C ASN A 118 1.44 18.66 -3.01
N GLY A 119 1.03 17.62 -2.27
CA GLY A 119 -0.33 17.11 -2.26
C GLY A 119 -0.77 16.41 -3.57
N THR A 120 0.18 15.94 -4.38
CA THR A 120 -0.07 15.29 -5.69
C THR A 120 0.29 13.80 -5.70
N LEU A 121 0.71 13.23 -4.57
CA LEU A 121 0.98 11.80 -4.45
C LEU A 121 -0.29 10.99 -4.75
N GLY A 122 -0.21 10.07 -5.70
CA GLY A 122 -1.25 9.11 -5.99
C GLY A 122 -0.90 7.70 -5.52
N ARG A 123 -1.86 6.80 -5.64
CA ARG A 123 -1.67 5.37 -5.38
C ARG A 123 -2.47 4.53 -6.37
N ASN A 124 -1.91 3.41 -6.82
CA ASN A 124 -2.60 2.40 -7.61
C ASN A 124 -2.31 0.99 -7.06
N PHE A 125 -2.66 -0.06 -7.80
CA PHE A 125 -2.44 -1.46 -7.40
C PHE A 125 -0.97 -1.82 -7.13
N GLN A 126 -0.01 -1.12 -7.74
CA GLN A 126 1.42 -1.37 -7.54
C GLN A 126 2.00 -0.59 -6.34
N GLY A 127 1.34 0.45 -5.87
CA GLY A 127 1.80 1.30 -4.76
C GLY A 127 1.68 2.79 -5.07
N TYR A 128 2.50 3.59 -4.40
CA TYR A 128 2.54 5.04 -4.57
C TYR A 128 3.11 5.45 -5.93
N THR A 129 2.59 6.54 -6.50
CA THR A 129 2.94 7.05 -7.83
C THR A 129 2.78 8.57 -7.90
N THR A 130 3.55 9.21 -8.77
CA THR A 130 3.37 10.64 -9.12
C THR A 130 2.32 10.87 -10.20
N ARG A 131 1.76 9.79 -10.76
CA ARG A 131 0.76 9.83 -11.84
C ARG A 131 -0.61 9.41 -11.33
N ALA A 132 -1.21 10.27 -10.52
CA ALA A 132 -2.57 10.08 -10.03
C ALA A 132 -3.62 10.21 -11.15
N GLY A 133 -4.75 9.51 -11.02
CA GLY A 133 -5.91 9.68 -11.90
C GLY A 133 -5.79 9.11 -13.31
N LEU A 134 -4.71 8.40 -13.65
CA LEU A 134 -4.59 7.72 -14.95
C LEU A 134 -5.31 6.38 -14.96
N ASP A 135 -5.85 6.03 -16.13
CA ASP A 135 -6.29 4.67 -16.41
C ASP A 135 -5.10 3.71 -16.40
N LEU A 136 -5.29 2.55 -15.77
CA LEU A 136 -4.34 1.47 -15.66
C LEU A 136 -4.85 0.26 -16.41
N PHE A 137 -4.17 -0.11 -17.49
CA PHE A 137 -4.45 -1.32 -18.25
C PHE A 137 -3.56 -2.47 -17.76
N GLY A 138 -4.19 -3.50 -17.20
CA GLY A 138 -3.52 -4.71 -16.73
C GLY A 138 -3.52 -5.80 -17.80
N PHE A 139 -2.33 -6.28 -18.17
CA PHE A 139 -2.16 -7.38 -19.13
C PHE A 139 -1.59 -8.62 -18.45
N GLY A 140 -2.01 -9.79 -18.94
CA GLY A 140 -1.54 -11.09 -18.43
C GLY A 140 -2.45 -11.71 -17.36
N VAL A 141 -2.05 -12.89 -16.91
CA VAL A 141 -2.74 -13.67 -15.87
C VAL A 141 -2.86 -12.86 -14.58
N SER A 142 -4.03 -12.88 -13.94
CA SER A 142 -4.39 -12.20 -12.69
C SER A 142 -4.33 -10.66 -12.70
N ALA A 143 -3.91 -10.05 -13.79
CA ALA A 143 -3.74 -8.60 -13.90
C ALA A 143 -5.04 -7.86 -13.60
N ILE A 144 -4.89 -6.70 -12.97
CA ILE A 144 -6.01 -5.83 -12.59
C ILE A 144 -5.90 -4.55 -13.38
N SER A 145 -7.03 -4.12 -13.96
CA SER A 145 -7.18 -2.83 -14.62
C SER A 145 -8.05 -1.91 -13.79
N GLN A 146 -7.79 -0.61 -13.90
CA GLN A 146 -8.61 0.48 -13.40
C GLN A 146 -8.86 1.43 -14.57
N ILE A 147 -10.09 1.50 -15.09
CA ILE A 147 -10.42 2.31 -16.25
C ILE A 147 -11.70 3.09 -15.94
N GLY A 148 -11.61 4.42 -15.92
CA GLY A 148 -12.71 5.29 -15.51
C GLY A 148 -13.26 4.87 -14.13
N PRO A 149 -14.58 4.63 -13.99
CA PRO A 149 -15.18 4.19 -12.74
C PRO A 149 -15.14 2.66 -12.54
N THR A 150 -14.33 1.92 -13.30
CA THR A 150 -14.35 0.45 -13.26
C THR A 150 -13.04 -0.16 -12.75
N TYR A 151 -13.18 -1.29 -12.06
CA TYR A 151 -12.09 -2.23 -11.82
C TYR A 151 -12.40 -3.56 -12.49
N SER A 152 -11.40 -4.16 -13.14
CA SER A 152 -11.54 -5.49 -13.73
C SER A 152 -10.31 -6.34 -13.47
N GLN A 153 -10.49 -7.64 -13.34
CA GLN A 153 -9.42 -8.60 -13.07
C GLN A 153 -9.46 -9.72 -14.11
N ASN A 154 -8.31 -9.99 -14.71
CA ASN A 154 -8.11 -11.14 -15.58
C ASN A 154 -8.14 -12.45 -14.80
N MET A 155 -8.42 -13.55 -15.50
CA MET A 155 -8.37 -14.90 -14.96
C MET A 155 -7.08 -15.18 -14.19
N LYS A 156 -7.20 -15.84 -13.03
CA LYS A 156 -6.09 -16.03 -12.07
C LYS A 156 -5.16 -17.18 -12.38
N THR A 157 -5.57 -18.12 -13.23
CA THR A 157 -4.75 -19.28 -13.61
C THR A 157 -4.27 -19.15 -15.04
N LEU A 158 -3.05 -19.60 -15.29
CA LEU A 158 -2.44 -19.53 -16.61
C LEU A 158 -3.25 -20.32 -17.64
N ASP A 159 -3.75 -21.51 -17.27
CA ASP A 159 -4.51 -22.36 -18.19
C ASP A 159 -5.80 -21.71 -18.66
N THR A 160 -6.64 -21.22 -17.74
CA THR A 160 -7.90 -20.54 -18.10
C THR A 160 -7.64 -19.27 -18.90
N TRP A 161 -6.64 -18.49 -18.47
CA TRP A 161 -6.27 -17.25 -19.16
C TRP A 161 -5.79 -17.51 -20.58
N ARG A 162 -4.92 -18.52 -20.78
CA ARG A 162 -4.40 -18.90 -22.10
C ARG A 162 -5.52 -19.34 -23.04
N VAL A 163 -6.43 -20.20 -22.56
CA VAL A 163 -7.58 -20.64 -23.36
C VAL A 163 -8.39 -19.44 -23.85
N ALA A 164 -8.67 -18.47 -22.98
CA ALA A 164 -9.42 -17.27 -23.36
C ALA A 164 -8.70 -16.45 -24.45
N ILE A 165 -7.38 -16.25 -24.31
CA ILE A 165 -6.59 -15.50 -25.29
C ILE A 165 -6.52 -16.23 -26.64
N GLU A 166 -6.22 -17.52 -26.63
CA GLU A 166 -6.08 -18.33 -27.86
C GLU A 166 -7.41 -18.51 -28.60
N SER A 167 -8.54 -18.50 -27.89
CA SER A 167 -9.88 -18.53 -28.48
C SER A 167 -10.40 -17.15 -28.92
N GLY A 168 -9.62 -16.07 -28.75
CA GLY A 168 -10.06 -14.70 -29.03
C GLY A 168 -11.16 -14.18 -28.11
N SER A 169 -11.36 -14.82 -26.95
CA SER A 169 -12.34 -14.44 -25.94
C SER A 169 -11.76 -13.46 -24.92
N SER A 170 -12.63 -12.76 -24.17
CA SER A 170 -12.17 -11.83 -23.13
C SER A 170 -11.46 -12.57 -21.99
N PRO A 171 -10.25 -12.14 -21.56
CA PRO A 171 -9.56 -12.71 -20.41
C PRO A 171 -10.09 -12.20 -19.06
N VAL A 172 -11.05 -11.27 -19.07
CA VAL A 172 -11.64 -10.67 -17.87
C VAL A 172 -12.51 -11.71 -17.16
N TRP A 173 -12.20 -11.99 -15.90
CA TRP A 173 -12.94 -12.93 -15.07
C TRP A 173 -14.05 -12.24 -14.26
N ARG A 174 -13.75 -11.07 -13.69
CA ARG A 174 -14.69 -10.30 -12.88
C ARG A 174 -14.33 -8.82 -12.89
N GLY A 175 -15.31 -7.99 -12.57
CA GLY A 175 -15.11 -6.56 -12.38
C GLY A 175 -16.21 -5.95 -11.53
N ILE A 176 -16.06 -4.67 -11.24
CA ILE A 176 -17.04 -3.82 -10.56
C ILE A 176 -17.02 -2.45 -11.22
N GLU A 177 -18.20 -1.89 -11.43
CA GLU A 177 -18.39 -0.49 -11.74
C GLU A 177 -18.75 0.23 -10.45
N LEU A 178 -18.02 1.29 -10.13
CA LEU A 178 -18.14 2.05 -8.91
C LEU A 178 -19.35 2.99 -9.02
N SER A 179 -20.17 3.03 -7.97
CA SER A 179 -21.20 4.04 -7.81
C SER A 179 -20.58 5.43 -7.57
N GLU A 180 -21.41 6.48 -7.60
CA GLU A 180 -20.96 7.82 -7.21
C GLU A 180 -20.44 7.86 -5.77
N ASP A 181 -21.07 7.12 -4.85
CA ASP A 181 -20.59 7.03 -3.46
C ASP A 181 -19.23 6.34 -3.38
N ASP A 182 -19.04 5.26 -4.13
CA ASP A 182 -17.76 4.55 -4.17
C ASP A 182 -16.63 5.44 -4.70
N LEU A 183 -16.91 6.26 -5.71
CA LEU A 183 -15.94 7.22 -6.26
C LEU A 183 -15.54 8.26 -5.23
N VAL A 184 -16.51 8.85 -4.52
CA VAL A 184 -16.25 9.82 -3.46
C VAL A 184 -15.44 9.16 -2.33
N ARG A 185 -15.86 8.00 -1.83
CA ARG A 185 -15.15 7.29 -0.75
C ARG A 185 -13.76 6.85 -1.16
N ARG A 186 -13.58 6.36 -2.38
CA ARG A 186 -12.27 6.01 -2.95
C ARG A 186 -11.36 7.23 -2.92
N ASP A 187 -11.81 8.36 -3.43
CA ASP A 187 -10.98 9.56 -3.52
C ASP A 187 -10.62 10.10 -2.13
N LEU A 188 -11.56 10.05 -1.17
CA LEU A 188 -11.31 10.39 0.24
C LEU A 188 -10.24 9.49 0.85
N ILE A 189 -10.42 8.17 0.75
CA ILE A 189 -9.49 7.17 1.29
C ILE A 189 -8.11 7.34 0.67
N MET A 190 -8.03 7.53 -0.66
CA MET A 190 -6.75 7.71 -1.35
C MET A 190 -6.06 9.01 -0.91
N GLU A 191 -6.80 10.10 -0.73
CA GLU A 191 -6.24 11.37 -0.27
C GLU A 191 -5.69 11.25 1.16
N LEU A 192 -6.42 10.64 2.09
CA LEU A 192 -5.92 10.37 3.45
C LEU A 192 -4.70 9.43 3.45
N MET A 193 -4.71 8.37 2.64
CA MET A 193 -3.62 7.40 2.57
C MET A 193 -2.35 7.93 1.89
N CYS A 194 -2.47 8.96 1.05
CA CYS A 194 -1.35 9.54 0.32
C CYS A 194 -0.85 10.83 0.98
N GLN A 195 -1.73 11.72 1.42
CA GLN A 195 -1.34 13.04 1.91
C GLN A 195 -1.32 13.13 3.44
N PHE A 196 -1.91 12.17 4.15
CA PHE A 196 -2.15 12.23 5.59
C PHE A 196 -2.99 13.42 6.04
N GLU A 197 -3.65 14.10 5.12
CA GLU A 197 -4.55 15.20 5.40
C GLU A 197 -5.63 15.30 4.33
N LEU A 198 -6.75 15.92 4.70
CA LEU A 198 -7.89 16.17 3.83
C LEU A 198 -8.49 17.52 4.14
N ASP A 199 -8.48 18.43 3.17
CA ASP A 199 -9.21 19.69 3.24
C ASP A 199 -10.69 19.45 2.90
N ARG A 200 -11.56 19.66 3.90
CA ARG A 200 -12.99 19.27 3.81
C ARG A 200 -13.73 20.12 2.79
N ALA A 201 -13.47 21.43 2.76
CA ALA A 201 -14.13 22.35 1.84
C ALA A 201 -13.70 22.11 0.39
N ARG A 202 -12.39 21.93 0.13
CA ARG A 202 -11.88 21.59 -1.21
C ARG A 202 -12.44 20.27 -1.69
N PHE A 203 -12.47 19.26 -0.82
CA PHE A 203 -13.01 17.95 -1.14
C PHE A 203 -14.51 18.02 -1.45
N ALA A 204 -15.28 18.68 -0.59
CA ALA A 204 -16.71 18.91 -0.77
C ALA A 204 -17.03 19.57 -2.11
N ALA A 205 -16.30 20.63 -2.45
CA ALA A 205 -16.46 21.36 -3.71
C ALA A 205 -16.13 20.48 -4.94
N ARG A 206 -15.07 19.66 -4.88
CA ARG A 206 -14.69 18.75 -5.97
C ARG A 206 -15.78 17.72 -6.27
N HIS A 207 -16.47 17.24 -5.24
CA HIS A 207 -17.49 16.18 -5.38
C HIS A 207 -18.93 16.70 -5.37
N GLY A 208 -19.15 18.00 -5.13
CA GLY A 208 -20.49 18.60 -5.06
C GLY A 208 -21.33 18.06 -3.90
N ILE A 209 -20.72 17.83 -2.73
CA ILE A 209 -21.38 17.24 -1.54
C ILE A 209 -21.38 18.18 -0.34
N ASP A 210 -22.30 17.97 0.59
CA ASP A 210 -22.16 18.41 1.98
C ASP A 210 -21.33 17.35 2.73
N PHE A 211 -20.08 17.67 3.07
CA PHE A 211 -19.16 16.73 3.70
C PHE A 211 -19.65 16.27 5.08
N ASP A 212 -20.19 17.20 5.86
CA ASP A 212 -20.53 16.99 7.27
C ASP A 212 -21.79 16.16 7.37
N ALA A 213 -22.78 16.45 6.52
CA ALA A 213 -23.99 15.65 6.42
C ALA A 213 -23.69 14.25 5.86
N ARG A 214 -22.84 14.14 4.83
CA ARG A 214 -22.55 12.85 4.17
C ARG A 214 -21.77 11.89 5.05
N PHE A 215 -20.75 12.39 5.76
CA PHE A 215 -19.83 11.57 6.54
C PHE A 215 -20.04 11.69 8.05
N ALA A 216 -21.22 12.12 8.51
CA ALA A 216 -21.52 12.28 9.93
C ALA A 216 -21.23 10.99 10.75
N PRO A 217 -21.63 9.78 10.32
CA PRO A 217 -21.32 8.55 11.06
C PRO A 217 -19.82 8.29 11.17
N GLU A 218 -19.07 8.53 10.09
CA GLU A 218 -17.62 8.31 10.03
C GLU A 218 -16.86 9.34 10.86
N LEU A 219 -17.29 10.60 10.85
CA LEU A 219 -16.73 11.66 11.70
C LEU A 219 -16.92 11.35 13.18
N LEU A 220 -18.05 10.77 13.58
CA LEU A 220 -18.26 10.28 14.94
C LEU A 220 -17.32 9.11 15.27
N GLN A 221 -17.12 8.16 14.35
CA GLN A 221 -16.20 7.04 14.55
C GLN A 221 -14.74 7.48 14.67
N LEU A 222 -14.34 8.55 13.98
CA LEU A 222 -13.01 9.14 14.13
C LEU A 222 -12.77 9.77 15.50
N GLY A 223 -13.81 10.05 16.28
CA GLY A 223 -13.70 10.67 17.60
C GLY A 223 -12.81 9.89 18.57
N SER A 224 -12.98 8.56 18.67
CA SER A 224 -12.14 7.73 19.54
C SER A 224 -10.68 7.71 19.09
N MET A 225 -10.43 7.69 17.78
CA MET A 225 -9.08 7.78 17.22
C MET A 225 -8.46 9.16 17.45
N ALA A 226 -9.28 10.22 17.56
CA ALA A 226 -8.82 11.55 17.89
C ALA A 226 -8.44 11.66 19.37
N ASP A 227 -9.22 11.06 20.26
CA ASP A 227 -8.91 10.96 21.69
C ASP A 227 -7.58 10.20 21.92
N ASP A 228 -7.30 9.19 21.11
CA ASP A 228 -6.03 8.44 21.11
C ASP A 228 -4.86 9.19 20.43
N GLY A 229 -5.09 10.39 19.90
CA GLY A 229 -4.05 11.20 19.24
C GLY A 229 -3.57 10.64 17.90
N LEU A 230 -4.39 9.85 17.21
CA LEU A 230 -4.10 9.29 15.89
C LEU A 230 -4.51 10.23 14.75
N VAL A 231 -5.59 10.98 14.95
CA VAL A 231 -6.15 11.91 13.97
C VAL A 231 -6.58 13.20 14.66
N GLN A 232 -6.46 14.32 13.98
CA GLN A 232 -7.04 15.59 14.38
C GLN A 232 -8.15 15.94 13.40
N VAL A 233 -9.36 16.11 13.91
CA VAL A 233 -10.53 16.49 13.13
C VAL A 233 -10.95 17.91 13.53
N THR A 234 -10.95 18.81 12.55
CA THR A 234 -11.39 20.21 12.69
C THR A 234 -12.48 20.49 11.65
N PRO A 235 -13.29 21.56 11.80
CA PRO A 235 -14.27 21.95 10.78
C PRO A 235 -13.66 22.09 9.38
N GLU A 236 -12.40 22.50 9.28
CA GLU A 236 -11.71 22.76 8.01
C GLU A 236 -11.00 21.51 7.45
N ARG A 237 -10.45 20.65 8.33
CA ARG A 237 -9.48 19.62 7.92
C ARG A 237 -9.52 18.37 8.79
N ILE A 238 -9.22 17.22 8.17
CA ILE A 238 -8.82 15.98 8.84
C ILE A 238 -7.31 15.82 8.66
N THR A 239 -6.56 15.63 9.74
CA THR A 239 -5.09 15.44 9.71
C THR A 239 -4.71 14.17 10.44
N ILE A 240 -4.02 13.25 9.78
CA ILE A 240 -3.48 12.03 10.39
C ILE A 240 -2.16 12.39 11.09
N LEU A 241 -2.17 12.26 12.41
CA LEU A 241 -1.03 12.57 13.27
C LEU A 241 0.07 11.51 13.13
N PRO A 242 1.33 11.79 13.53
CA PRO A 242 2.45 10.88 13.31
C PRO A 242 2.21 9.43 13.76
N ALA A 243 1.55 9.23 14.91
CA ALA A 243 1.16 7.90 15.39
C ALA A 243 0.09 7.25 14.49
N GLY A 244 -0.91 8.02 14.06
CA GLY A 244 -1.97 7.56 13.16
C GLY A 244 -1.47 7.18 11.76
N ARG A 245 -0.33 7.71 11.29
CA ARG A 245 0.24 7.33 9.98
C ARG A 245 0.60 5.84 9.91
N LEU A 246 0.96 5.24 11.05
CA LEU A 246 1.22 3.80 11.17
C LEU A 246 -0.07 2.98 11.08
N LEU A 247 -1.20 3.58 11.48
CA LEU A 247 -2.53 2.99 11.51
C LEU A 247 -3.43 3.59 10.42
N VAL A 248 -2.85 4.16 9.35
CA VAL A 248 -3.59 4.86 8.30
C VAL A 248 -4.63 3.97 7.62
N ARG A 249 -4.37 2.65 7.54
CA ARG A 249 -5.36 1.68 7.05
C ARG A 249 -6.58 1.63 7.96
N ASN A 250 -6.39 1.58 9.28
CA ASN A 250 -7.47 1.52 10.26
C ASN A 250 -8.30 2.82 10.25
N ILE A 251 -7.64 3.97 10.06
CA ILE A 251 -8.31 5.26 9.87
C ILE A 251 -9.09 5.27 8.55
N ALA A 252 -8.49 4.85 7.44
CA ALA A 252 -9.17 4.80 6.14
C ALA A 252 -10.38 3.86 6.12
N MET A 253 -10.32 2.76 6.89
CA MET A 253 -11.41 1.80 7.02
C MET A 253 -12.69 2.41 7.61
N THR A 254 -12.62 3.53 8.34
CA THR A 254 -13.84 4.20 8.83
C THR A 254 -14.72 4.69 7.68
N PHE A 255 -14.13 4.96 6.52
CA PHE A 255 -14.82 5.46 5.32
C PHE A 255 -15.20 4.36 4.32
N ASP A 256 -14.92 3.09 4.63
CA ASP A 256 -15.27 1.95 3.78
C ASP A 256 -16.70 1.47 4.08
N ALA A 257 -17.62 1.73 3.14
CA ALA A 257 -19.03 1.36 3.27
C ALA A 257 -19.28 -0.16 3.32
N TYR A 258 -18.34 -0.97 2.82
CA TYR A 258 -18.51 -2.42 2.70
C TYR A 258 -18.03 -3.20 3.93
N LEU A 259 -17.38 -2.54 4.90
CA LEU A 259 -16.92 -3.22 6.12
C LEU A 259 -18.05 -3.46 7.14
N SER A 260 -19.06 -2.60 7.18
CA SER A 260 -20.21 -2.72 8.09
C SER A 260 -21.16 -3.86 7.72
N GLU A 261 -21.17 -4.30 6.47
CA GLU A 261 -22.08 -5.33 5.96
C GLU A 261 -21.52 -6.75 6.09
N GLY A 262 -21.33 -7.23 7.34
CA GLY A 262 -21.29 -8.66 7.65
C GLY A 262 -20.24 -9.53 6.92
N ALA A 263 -19.25 -8.95 6.26
CA ALA A 263 -18.23 -9.70 5.53
C ALA A 263 -17.38 -10.50 6.51
N ALA A 264 -17.62 -11.82 6.54
CA ALA A 264 -16.83 -12.77 7.31
C ALA A 264 -15.32 -12.48 7.12
N ARG A 265 -14.62 -12.27 8.24
CA ARG A 265 -13.21 -11.94 8.42
C ARG A 265 -12.25 -12.87 7.62
N ARG A 266 -12.17 -12.70 6.30
CA ARG A 266 -11.37 -13.53 5.36
C ARG A 266 -10.02 -12.91 4.96
N TYR A 267 -9.67 -11.73 5.49
CA TYR A 267 -8.48 -10.98 5.10
C TYR A 267 -7.41 -10.92 6.21
N SER A 268 -6.18 -10.62 5.81
CA SER A 268 -5.07 -10.31 6.72
C SER A 268 -5.49 -9.23 7.72
N ARG A 269 -5.25 -9.46 9.02
CA ARG A 269 -5.48 -8.43 10.04
C ARG A 269 -4.52 -7.26 9.81
N THR A 270 -5.03 -6.04 9.98
CA THR A 270 -4.16 -4.88 10.20
C THR A 270 -3.45 -5.03 11.55
N VAL A 271 -2.31 -4.35 11.69
CA VAL A 271 -1.56 -4.31 12.96
C VAL A 271 -2.28 -3.40 13.94
#